data_AF-W0GSI3-F1
#
_entry.id   AF-W0GSI3-F1
#
_cell.length_a   1.000
_cell.length_b   1.000
_cell.length_c   1.000
_cell.angle_alpha   90.00
_cell.angle_beta   90.00
_cell.angle_gamma   90.00
#
_symmetry.space_group_name_H-M   'P 1'
#
loop_
_entity.id
_entity.type
_entity.pdbx_description
1 polymer ?
#
loop_
_entity_poly.entity_id
_entity_poly.type
_entity_poly.pdbx_seq_one_letter_code
_entity_poly.pdbx_strand_id
1 'polypeptide(L)'
;MLASAPPLHPLVCTIQRVEARWSGRPIAGIRQLEQQQFRVERGENPAIEPETVIDSRLTPLVELFSSSGVKQIAGSRMTYHWSHKASLGALAFNDSGNSSRTAQETRVADSGDLVIDVQKGFELSQQSRLTQSAGTKTLSSLFETAHGSCREQR
;
A
#
# COMPACT_ATOMS: atom_id res chain seq x y z
N MET A 1 30.65 -27.12 -13.49
CA MET A 1 29.81 -27.09 -12.28
C MET A 1 29.18 -25.70 -12.21
N LEU A 2 27.87 -25.59 -12.44
CA LEU A 2 27.17 -24.32 -12.26
C LEU A 2 27.00 -24.11 -10.76
N ALA A 3 27.70 -23.13 -10.20
CA ALA A 3 27.54 -22.75 -8.80
C ALA A 3 26.09 -22.31 -8.58
N SER A 4 25.37 -23.03 -7.73
CA SER A 4 24.05 -22.60 -7.25
C SER A 4 24.24 -21.24 -6.56
N ALA A 5 23.57 -20.22 -7.07
CA ALA A 5 23.59 -18.90 -6.44
C ALA A 5 23.14 -19.07 -4.97
N PRO A 6 23.80 -18.42 -4.00
CA PRO A 6 23.44 -18.55 -2.60
C PRO A 6 21.96 -18.17 -2.39
N PRO A 7 21.21 -18.93 -1.57
CA PRO A 7 19.80 -18.67 -1.34
C PRO A 7 19.61 -17.25 -0.78
N LEU A 8 18.73 -16.48 -1.40
CA LEU A 8 18.36 -15.16 -0.91
C LEU A 8 17.50 -15.33 0.34
N HIS A 9 18.05 -15.08 1.52
CA HIS A 9 17.31 -15.13 2.78
C HIS A 9 16.14 -14.13 2.79
N PRO A 10 15.02 -14.36 3.49
CA PRO A 10 14.00 -13.33 3.66
C PRO A 10 14.53 -12.09 4.39
N LEU A 11 13.91 -10.94 4.16
CA LEU A 11 14.14 -9.73 4.96
C LEU A 11 12.96 -9.52 5.91
N VAL A 12 13.24 -9.21 7.17
CA VAL A 12 12.25 -8.72 8.14
C VAL A 12 12.46 -7.23 8.30
N CYS A 13 11.47 -6.44 7.87
CA CYS A 13 11.48 -4.99 7.88
C CYS A 13 10.62 -4.47 9.02
N THR A 14 11.09 -3.45 9.74
CA THR A 14 10.36 -2.81 10.85
C THR A 14 10.10 -1.35 10.49
N ILE A 15 8.83 -0.95 10.51
CA ILE A 15 8.41 0.44 10.30
C ILE A 15 8.73 1.25 11.55
N GLN A 16 9.54 2.29 11.39
CA GLN A 16 10.00 3.13 12.49
C GLN A 16 9.25 4.47 12.54
N ARG A 17 8.91 5.02 11.37
CA ARG A 17 8.20 6.29 11.24
C ARG A 17 7.17 6.20 10.14
N VAL A 18 6.01 6.81 10.36
CA VAL A 18 4.97 6.98 9.34
C VAL A 18 4.54 8.44 9.29
N GLU A 19 4.50 8.99 8.09
CA GLU A 19 3.94 10.30 7.81
C GLU A 19 2.70 10.11 6.95
N ALA A 20 1.58 10.73 7.35
CA ALA A 20 0.30 10.59 6.67
C ALA A 20 -0.32 11.96 6.42
N ARG A 21 -0.74 12.21 5.18
CA ARG A 21 -1.35 13.47 4.76
C ARG A 21 -2.67 13.21 4.06
N TRP A 22 -3.72 13.77 4.63
CA TRP A 22 -5.08 13.72 4.09
C TRP A 22 -5.38 14.93 3.23
N SER A 23 -6.09 14.71 2.13
CA SER A 23 -6.84 15.76 1.44
C SER A 23 -8.33 15.42 1.49
N GLY A 24 -9.16 16.36 1.96
CA GLY A 24 -10.59 16.12 2.14
C GLY A 24 -10.91 15.38 3.44
N ARG A 25 -12.06 14.68 3.48
CA ARG A 25 -12.47 13.94 4.68
C ARG A 25 -11.65 12.66 4.86
N PRO A 26 -11.21 12.29 6.07
CA PRO A 26 -10.56 11.00 6.29
C PRO A 26 -11.42 9.83 5.80
N ILE A 27 -10.80 8.84 5.18
CA ILE A 27 -11.46 7.58 4.84
C ILE A 27 -11.45 6.70 6.10
N ALA A 28 -12.60 6.16 6.51
CA ALA A 28 -12.66 5.29 7.68
C ALA A 28 -11.89 3.97 7.44
N GLY A 29 -11.22 3.44 8.47
CA GLY A 29 -10.48 2.16 8.41
C GLY A 29 -8.95 2.27 8.47
N ILE A 30 -8.40 3.49 8.49
CA ILE A 30 -6.95 3.74 8.40
C ILE A 30 -6.26 3.43 9.74
N ARG A 31 -5.61 2.26 9.85
CA ARG A 31 -4.80 1.82 11.01
C ARG A 31 -3.43 2.49 11.08
N GLN A 32 -2.81 2.67 12.24
CA GLN A 32 -1.42 3.12 12.36
C GLN A 32 -0.45 1.99 11.93
N LEU A 33 0.51 2.29 11.03
CA LEU A 33 1.56 1.33 10.59
C LEU A 33 2.85 1.41 11.42
N GLU A 34 3.01 2.42 12.28
CA GLU A 34 4.22 2.56 13.10
C GLU A 34 4.43 1.32 13.96
N GLN A 35 5.69 0.88 14.06
CA GLN A 35 6.13 -0.32 14.80
C GLN A 35 5.68 -1.66 14.20
N GLN A 36 4.94 -1.67 13.09
CA GLN A 36 4.62 -2.92 12.41
C GLN A 36 5.86 -3.52 11.72
N GLN A 37 5.87 -4.84 11.64
CA GLN A 37 6.88 -5.60 10.92
C GLN A 37 6.26 -6.30 9.73
N PHE A 38 7.03 -6.42 8.66
CA PHE A 38 6.68 -7.22 7.49
C PHE A 38 7.89 -8.00 6.99
N ARG A 39 7.62 -9.17 6.43
CA ARG A 39 8.59 -10.05 5.80
C ARG A 39 8.57 -9.81 4.29
N VAL A 40 9.75 -9.79 3.69
CA VAL A 40 9.93 -9.67 2.24
C VAL A 40 10.66 -10.91 1.76
N GLU A 41 9.95 -11.72 0.98
CA GLU A 41 10.52 -12.87 0.29
C GLU A 41 11.34 -12.41 -0.91
N ARG A 42 12.58 -12.89 -0.97
CA ARG A 42 13.55 -12.60 -2.03
C ARG A 42 13.74 -13.87 -2.87
N GLY A 43 13.84 -13.74 -4.20
CA GLY A 43 13.97 -14.88 -5.10
C GLY A 43 13.05 -14.80 -6.31
N GLU A 44 12.80 -15.96 -6.93
CA GLU A 44 11.97 -16.12 -8.13
C GLU A 44 10.50 -15.74 -7.91
N ASN A 45 9.96 -16.04 -6.71
CA ASN A 45 8.59 -15.69 -6.32
C ASN A 45 8.62 -14.72 -5.13
N PRO A 46 8.80 -13.42 -5.41
CA PRO A 46 8.87 -12.42 -4.37
C PRO A 46 7.49 -12.11 -3.78
N ALA A 47 7.44 -11.92 -2.47
CA ALA A 47 6.21 -11.63 -1.74
C ALA A 47 6.47 -10.70 -0.55
N ILE A 48 5.41 -10.05 -0.07
CA ILE A 48 5.42 -9.24 1.16
C ILE A 48 4.37 -9.81 2.10
N GLU A 49 4.76 -10.11 3.34
CA GLU A 49 3.86 -10.70 4.34
C GLU A 49 3.87 -9.88 5.66
N PRO A 50 2.70 -9.52 6.21
CA PRO A 50 1.38 -9.65 5.60
C PRO A 50 1.22 -8.65 4.44
N GLU A 51 0.51 -9.05 3.36
CA GLU A 51 0.20 -8.16 2.24
C GLU A 51 -0.51 -6.88 2.69
N THR A 52 -1.23 -6.93 3.82
CA THR A 52 -1.85 -5.75 4.45
C THR A 52 -0.92 -4.57 4.77
N VAL A 53 0.40 -4.74 4.73
CA VAL A 53 1.35 -3.61 4.83
C VAL A 53 1.39 -2.77 3.54
N ILE A 54 1.14 -3.38 2.39
CA ILE A 54 1.04 -2.75 1.08
C ILE A 54 -0.40 -2.59 0.61
N ASP A 55 -1.28 -3.53 0.98
CA ASP A 55 -2.71 -3.37 0.74
C ASP A 55 -3.18 -2.28 1.69
N SER A 56 -3.47 -1.14 1.08
CA SER A 56 -4.03 0.00 1.78
C SER A 56 -5.08 -0.43 2.80
N ARG A 57 -5.04 0.28 3.93
CA ARG A 57 -5.84 0.17 5.15
C ARG A 57 -7.37 0.26 4.91
N LEU A 58 -7.78 0.26 3.65
CA LEU A 58 -9.11 0.10 3.10
C LEU A 58 -9.56 -1.37 3.05
N THR A 59 -8.71 -2.33 3.46
CA THR A 59 -9.01 -3.77 3.52
C THR A 59 -10.34 -4.12 4.21
N PRO A 60 -10.82 -3.41 5.26
CA PRO A 60 -12.16 -3.67 5.80
C PRO A 60 -13.31 -3.38 4.81
N LEU A 61 -13.03 -2.61 3.75
CA LEU A 61 -13.99 -2.18 2.75
C LEU A 61 -13.96 -3.04 1.48
N VAL A 62 -12.96 -3.92 1.29
CA VAL A 62 -12.81 -4.63 0.02
C VAL A 62 -12.20 -6.04 0.15
N GLU A 63 -12.99 -7.05 -0.18
CA GLU A 63 -12.56 -8.45 -0.41
C GLU A 63 -12.03 -8.68 -1.85
N LEU A 64 -12.02 -7.65 -2.70
CA LEU A 64 -11.91 -7.72 -4.17
C LEU A 64 -10.69 -6.96 -4.73
N PHE A 65 -9.65 -6.73 -3.94
CA PHE A 65 -8.43 -6.12 -4.48
C PHE A 65 -7.74 -7.10 -5.43
N SER A 66 -7.71 -6.76 -6.73
CA SER A 66 -6.82 -7.43 -7.69
C SER A 66 -5.43 -6.82 -7.57
N SER A 67 -4.44 -7.61 -7.12
CA SER A 67 -3.05 -7.18 -7.03
C SER A 67 -2.35 -7.24 -8.39
N SER A 68 -1.65 -6.17 -8.76
CA SER A 68 -0.64 -6.19 -9.82
C SER A 68 0.66 -5.64 -9.25
N GLY A 69 1.40 -6.52 -8.57
CA GLY A 69 2.74 -6.21 -8.07
C GLY A 69 3.78 -6.33 -9.18
N VAL A 70 4.55 -5.29 -9.49
CA VAL A 70 5.71 -5.39 -10.37
C VAL A 70 6.97 -5.24 -9.52
N LYS A 71 7.77 -6.31 -9.43
CA LYS A 71 9.07 -6.26 -8.76
C LYS A 71 10.18 -6.00 -9.77
N GLN A 72 11.02 -5.03 -9.47
CA GLN A 72 12.30 -4.84 -10.16
C GLN A 72 13.43 -5.01 -9.16
N ILE A 73 14.35 -5.93 -9.47
CA ILE A 73 15.60 -6.11 -8.75
C ILE A 73 16.71 -5.58 -9.65
N ALA A 74 17.31 -4.45 -9.28
CA ALA A 74 18.45 -3.88 -9.99
C ALA A 74 19.64 -3.84 -9.03
N GLY A 75 20.56 -4.79 -9.18
CA GLY A 75 21.69 -4.96 -8.27
C GLY A 75 21.22 -5.31 -6.84
N SER A 76 21.66 -4.53 -5.85
CA SER A 76 21.30 -4.68 -4.44
C SER A 76 20.12 -3.80 -3.99
N ARG A 77 19.50 -3.04 -4.91
CA ARG A 77 18.28 -2.27 -4.63
C ARG A 77 17.06 -3.08 -5.09
N MET A 78 16.10 -3.24 -4.20
CA MET A 78 14.83 -3.90 -4.48
C MET A 78 13.72 -2.86 -4.52
N THR A 79 12.98 -2.82 -5.62
CA THR A 79 11.78 -2.01 -5.72
C THR A 79 10.58 -2.91 -5.97
N TYR A 80 9.53 -2.71 -5.19
CA TYR A 80 8.25 -3.39 -5.32
C TYR A 80 7.17 -2.34 -5.55
N HIS A 81 6.49 -2.44 -6.68
CA HIS A 81 5.42 -1.53 -7.08
C HIS A 81 4.08 -2.25 -6.98
N TRP A 82 3.04 -1.59 -6.49
CA TRP A 82 1.68 -2.14 -6.51
C TRP A 82 0.65 -1.11 -6.96
N SER A 83 -0.46 -1.61 -7.48
CA SER A 83 -1.62 -0.82 -7.86
C SER A 83 -2.87 -1.67 -7.74
N HIS A 84 -3.86 -1.21 -7.00
CA HIS A 84 -5.14 -1.88 -6.80
C HIS A 84 -6.29 -0.91 -7.04
N LYS A 85 -7.40 -1.45 -7.52
CA LYS A 85 -8.65 -0.70 -7.67
C LYS A 85 -9.81 -1.58 -7.22
N ALA A 86 -10.76 -0.96 -6.57
CA ALA A 86 -11.93 -1.62 -6.03
C ALA A 86 -13.15 -0.71 -6.09
N SER A 87 -14.31 -1.31 -6.33
CA SER A 87 -15.59 -0.59 -6.22
C SER A 87 -16.12 -0.77 -4.80
N LEU A 88 -16.47 0.33 -4.13
CA LEU A 88 -17.02 0.33 -2.78
C LEU A 88 -18.56 0.38 -2.75
N GLY A 89 -19.20 0.37 -3.93
CA GLY A 89 -20.64 0.53 -4.05
C GLY A 89 -21.10 1.96 -3.76
N ALA A 90 -22.39 2.11 -3.47
CA ALA A 90 -23.01 3.40 -3.24
C ALA A 90 -22.75 3.90 -1.81
N LEU A 91 -21.93 4.93 -1.66
CA LEU A 91 -21.66 5.59 -0.38
C LEU A 91 -22.41 6.92 -0.29
N ALA A 92 -23.00 7.19 0.86
CA ALA A 92 -23.64 8.48 1.15
C ALA A 92 -22.62 9.40 1.83
N PHE A 93 -22.30 10.53 1.19
CA PHE A 93 -21.47 11.57 1.78
C PHE A 93 -22.33 12.70 2.30
N ASN A 94 -22.10 13.13 3.53
CA ASN A 94 -22.72 14.33 4.09
C ASN A 94 -22.02 15.56 3.49
N ASP A 95 -22.40 15.97 2.27
CA ASP A 95 -22.05 17.30 1.77
C ASP A 95 -22.92 18.33 2.51
N SER A 96 -22.24 19.25 3.19
CA SER A 96 -22.85 20.34 3.95
C SER A 96 -23.60 21.27 3.00
N GLY A 97 -24.93 21.18 2.97
CA GLY A 97 -25.79 22.26 2.46
C GLY A 97 -26.93 21.88 1.54
N ASN A 98 -27.08 20.63 1.09
CA ASN A 98 -28.21 20.26 0.24
C ASN A 98 -28.87 18.97 0.72
N SER A 99 -30.16 19.05 1.04
CA SER A 99 -30.98 18.04 1.72
C SER A 99 -31.37 16.82 0.85
N SER A 100 -30.59 16.48 -0.17
CA SER A 100 -30.79 15.27 -0.98
C SER A 100 -29.61 14.33 -0.83
N ARG A 101 -29.76 13.32 0.05
CA ARG A 101 -28.80 12.21 0.21
C ARG A 101 -28.88 11.32 -1.02
N THR A 102 -28.11 11.61 -2.05
CA THR A 102 -27.89 10.65 -3.13
C THR A 102 -26.67 9.82 -2.79
N ALA A 103 -26.89 8.52 -2.53
CA ALA A 103 -25.79 7.58 -2.44
C ALA A 103 -25.14 7.51 -3.82
N GLN A 104 -23.84 7.78 -3.88
CA GLN A 104 -23.11 7.79 -5.13
C GLN A 104 -22.20 6.58 -5.18
N GLU A 105 -22.16 5.91 -6.32
CA GLU A 105 -21.17 4.85 -6.53
C GLU A 105 -19.77 5.41 -6.36
N THR A 106 -18.95 4.67 -5.63
CA THR A 106 -17.58 5.05 -5.32
C THR A 106 -16.61 3.94 -5.63
N ARG A 107 -15.41 4.36 -5.98
CA ARG A 107 -14.27 3.51 -6.22
C ARG A 107 -13.12 3.99 -5.37
N VAL A 108 -12.31 3.03 -4.96
CA VAL A 108 -11.06 3.31 -4.30
C VAL A 108 -9.94 2.75 -5.14
N ALA A 109 -8.90 3.56 -5.31
CA ALA A 109 -7.68 3.18 -5.97
C ALA A 109 -6.54 3.34 -4.97
N ASP A 110 -5.67 2.34 -4.92
CA ASP A 110 -4.45 2.38 -4.14
C ASP A 110 -3.26 2.08 -5.03
N SER A 111 -2.13 2.72 -4.76
CA SER A 111 -0.89 2.43 -5.45
C SER A 111 0.28 2.87 -4.60
N GLY A 112 1.39 2.17 -4.72
CA GLY A 112 2.59 2.54 -3.98
C GLY A 112 3.83 1.80 -4.41
N ASP A 113 4.90 2.17 -3.74
CA ASP A 113 6.26 1.74 -3.98
C ASP A 113 6.92 1.39 -2.64
N LEU A 114 7.58 0.25 -2.59
CA LEU A 114 8.50 -0.11 -1.53
C LEU A 114 9.89 -0.20 -2.13
N VAL A 115 10.78 0.66 -1.68
CA VAL A 115 12.18 0.69 -2.06
C VAL A 115 13.00 0.23 -0.85
N ILE A 116 13.76 -0.84 -1.03
CA ILE A 116 14.76 -1.29 -0.05
C ILE A 116 16.14 -1.03 -0.65
N ASP A 117 16.94 -0.26 0.07
CA ASP A 117 18.30 0.09 -0.31
C ASP A 117 19.33 -0.99 0.09
N VAL A 118 20.57 -0.75 -0.31
CA VAL A 118 21.70 -1.67 -0.10
C VAL A 118 22.15 -1.75 1.36
N GLN A 119 21.86 -0.72 2.15
CA GLN A 119 22.11 -0.66 3.59
C GLN A 119 20.95 -1.26 4.39
N LYS A 120 19.95 -1.82 3.71
CA LYS A 120 18.73 -2.38 4.27
C LYS A 120 17.85 -1.32 4.93
N GLY A 121 18.02 -0.04 4.59
CA GLY A 121 16.99 0.97 4.81
C GLY A 121 15.84 0.76 3.84
N PHE A 122 14.62 1.14 4.22
CA PHE A 122 13.51 1.16 3.28
C PHE A 122 12.69 2.44 3.36
N GLU A 123 12.09 2.76 2.23
CA GLU A 123 11.04 3.76 2.07
C GLU A 123 9.84 3.08 1.42
N LEU A 124 8.68 3.23 2.06
CA LEU A 124 7.39 2.80 1.55
C LEU A 124 6.56 4.06 1.29
N SER A 125 6.18 4.30 0.04
CA SER A 125 5.31 5.40 -0.36
C SER A 125 4.01 4.84 -0.90
N GLN A 126 2.87 5.30 -0.38
CA GLN A 126 1.56 4.83 -0.80
C GLN A 126 0.62 6.00 -1.00
N GLN A 127 -0.22 5.89 -2.02
CA GLN A 127 -1.31 6.79 -2.28
C GLN A 127 -2.63 6.04 -2.43
N SER A 128 -3.59 6.38 -1.58
CA SER A 128 -4.97 5.91 -1.69
C SER A 128 -5.90 7.06 -2.10
N ARG A 129 -6.77 6.84 -3.07
CA ARG A 129 -7.76 7.82 -3.57
C ARG A 129 -9.15 7.23 -3.57
N LEU A 130 -10.09 7.96 -2.98
CA LEU A 130 -11.52 7.68 -3.06
C LEU A 130 -12.14 8.60 -4.11
N THR A 131 -12.72 8.03 -5.15
CA THR A 131 -13.35 8.74 -6.27
C THR A 131 -14.81 8.34 -6.42
N GLN A 132 -15.61 9.26 -6.96
CA GLN A 132 -16.96 8.95 -7.40
C GLN A 132 -16.91 8.18 -8.73
N SER A 133 -17.56 7.01 -8.84
CA SER A 133 -17.48 6.14 -10.02
C SER A 133 -17.98 6.78 -11.32
N ALA A 134 -18.95 7.68 -11.22
CA ALA A 134 -19.59 8.36 -12.34
C ALA A 134 -18.84 9.65 -12.79
N GLY A 135 -17.70 9.99 -12.17
CA GLY A 135 -16.94 11.19 -12.50
C GLY A 135 -15.43 11.06 -12.21
N THR A 136 -14.70 12.17 -12.38
CA THR A 136 -13.27 12.28 -12.04
C THR A 136 -13.03 12.96 -10.68
N LYS A 137 -14.11 13.28 -9.95
CA LYS A 137 -14.04 13.98 -8.67
C LYS A 137 -13.41 13.06 -7.61
N THR A 138 -12.24 13.47 -7.13
CA THR A 138 -11.62 12.88 -5.94
C THR A 138 -12.32 13.44 -4.70
N LEU A 139 -12.89 12.54 -3.90
CA LEU A 139 -13.60 12.87 -2.66
C LEU A 139 -12.64 12.98 -1.49
N SER A 140 -11.66 12.08 -1.47
CA SER A 140 -10.59 12.07 -0.48
C SER A 140 -9.35 11.42 -1.05
N SER A 141 -8.19 11.84 -0.57
CA SER A 141 -6.95 11.12 -0.81
C SER A 141 -6.10 11.07 0.46
N LEU A 142 -5.34 10.00 0.57
CA LEU A 142 -4.34 9.77 1.58
C LEU A 142 -3.00 9.58 0.86
N PHE A 143 -1.99 10.28 1.33
CA PHE A 143 -0.59 10.02 0.99
C PHE A 143 0.12 9.58 2.25
N GLU A 144 0.81 8.46 2.18
CA GLU A 144 1.60 7.94 3.29
C GLU A 144 3.03 7.65 2.86
N THR A 145 3.96 7.99 3.75
CA THR A 145 5.36 7.60 3.61
C THR A 145 5.79 6.95 4.91
N ALA A 146 6.35 5.75 4.82
CA ALA A 146 6.87 5.01 5.95
C ALA A 146 8.35 4.70 5.73
N HIS A 147 9.13 4.85 6.80
CA HIS A 147 10.56 4.58 6.79
C HIS A 147 10.91 3.56 7.85
N GLY A 148 11.96 2.79 7.58
CA GLY A 148 12.50 1.89 8.56
C GLY A 148 13.71 1.12 8.08
N SER A 149 13.96 -0.01 8.73
CA SER A 149 15.12 -0.86 8.46
C SER A 149 14.72 -2.32 8.35
N CYS A 150 15.41 -3.04 7.49
CA CYS A 150 15.29 -4.47 7.28
C CYS A 150 16.51 -5.22 7.84
N ARG A 151 16.28 -6.43 8.33
CA ARG A 151 17.31 -7.37 8.74
C ARG A 151 17.13 -8.67 7.98
N GLU A 152 18.23 -9.35 7.68
CA GLU A 152 18.13 -10.69 7.09
C GLU A 152 17.72 -11.69 8.15
N GLN A 153 16.74 -12.51 7.80
CA GLN A 153 16.33 -13.65 8.60
C GLN A 153 17.25 -14.82 8.25
N ARG A 154 18.26 -15.04 9.09
CA ARG A 154 19.18 -16.17 9.00
C ARG A 154 18.60 -17.41 9.66
#